data_AF-A0A8B8G9J4-F1
#
_entry.id   AF-A0A8B8G9J4-F1
#
_cell.length_a   1.000
_cell.length_b   1.000
_cell.length_c   1.000
_cell.angle_alpha   90.00
_cell.angle_beta   90.00
_cell.angle_gamma   90.00
#
_symmetry.space_group_name_H-M   'P 1'
#
loop_
_entity.id
_entity.type
_entity.pdbx_description
1 polymer ?
#
loop_
_entity_poly.entity_id
_entity_poly.type
_entity_poly.pdbx_seq_one_letter_code
_entity_poly.pdbx_strand_id
1 'polypeptide(L)'
;MLWNSKFSKDLGFIDISKGRNSTQIYSAILNFFEEQNINVEIIHIVVQSYDGASVMSGHLNGVQAKVQKQYPAAIYIHCMAHRLNLVVLDLCKAIKIAQNVFNILEATYVHFSEPSKNTELLEIQKQLGLKKGQVMRICNTRWICRYKNCEVIINNYKAIVAVLQKEIEDQYNKDVAQAIG
;
A
#
# COMPACT_ATOMS: atom_id res chain seq x y z
N MET A 1 -4.23 19.59 -1.36
CA MET A 1 -3.25 20.15 -0.40
C MET A 1 -1.97 20.37 -1.20
N LEU A 2 -1.64 21.62 -1.53
CA LEU A 2 -0.47 21.96 -2.34
C LEU A 2 0.76 21.87 -1.44
N TRP A 3 1.60 20.85 -1.66
CA TRP A 3 2.86 20.68 -0.94
C TRP A 3 3.87 21.66 -1.53
N ASN A 4 4.23 22.70 -0.78
CA ASN A 4 5.20 23.71 -1.19
C ASN A 4 6.50 23.47 -0.43
N SER A 5 7.54 23.01 -1.14
CA SER A 5 8.85 22.66 -0.56
C SER A 5 9.56 23.82 0.14
N LYS A 6 9.08 25.06 -0.05
CA LYS A 6 9.63 26.25 0.60
C LYS A 6 9.33 26.32 2.10
N PHE A 7 8.36 25.55 2.61
CA PHE A 7 7.90 25.60 4.01
C PHE A 7 7.92 24.26 4.74
N SER A 8 8.33 23.16 4.08
CA SER A 8 8.38 21.82 4.67
C SER A 8 9.80 21.26 4.61
N LYS A 9 10.37 20.93 5.76
CA LYS A 9 11.63 20.20 5.87
C LYS A 9 11.36 18.81 6.43
N ASP A 10 11.77 17.80 5.68
CA ASP A 10 11.82 16.43 6.20
C ASP A 10 13.02 16.32 7.15
N LEU A 11 12.78 15.89 8.39
CA LEU A 11 13.83 15.80 9.39
C LEU A 11 14.64 14.49 9.28
N GLY A 12 13.99 13.38 8.94
CA GLY A 12 14.66 12.09 8.72
C GLY A 12 13.77 10.87 8.99
N PHE A 13 14.39 9.70 9.03
CA PHE A 13 13.75 8.41 9.33
C PHE A 13 14.36 7.80 10.58
N ILE A 14 13.51 7.25 11.45
CA ILE A 14 13.91 6.60 12.69
C ILE A 14 13.64 5.10 12.57
N ASP A 15 14.64 4.27 12.84
CA ASP A 15 14.44 2.83 12.95
C ASP A 15 13.84 2.47 14.32
N ILE A 16 12.61 1.95 14.32
CA ILE A 16 11.88 1.49 15.50
C ILE A 16 11.78 -0.04 15.58
N SER A 17 12.69 -0.76 14.90
CA SER A 17 12.74 -2.22 14.89
C SER A 17 12.83 -2.83 16.30
N LYS A 18 13.52 -2.16 17.23
CA LYS A 18 13.73 -2.59 18.62
C LYS A 18 12.51 -2.41 19.53
N GLY A 19 11.46 -1.70 19.08
CA GLY A 19 10.33 -1.38 19.93
C GLY A 19 9.22 -0.61 19.22
N ARG A 20 8.00 -1.16 19.22
CA ARG A 20 6.85 -0.64 18.46
C ARG A 20 5.63 -0.32 19.34
N ASN A 21 5.80 -0.24 20.65
CA ASN A 21 4.74 0.30 21.51
C ASN A 21 4.78 1.84 21.52
N SER A 22 3.69 2.44 21.96
CA SER A 22 3.52 3.90 21.89
C SER A 22 4.53 4.67 22.72
N THR A 23 4.95 4.13 23.87
CA THR A 23 5.98 4.76 24.72
C THR A 23 7.32 4.77 24.01
N GLN A 24 7.73 3.63 23.44
CA GLN A 24 8.99 3.52 22.71
C GLN A 24 9.04 4.44 21.50
N ILE A 25 7.95 4.50 20.71
CA ILE A 25 7.86 5.39 19.55
C ILE A 25 7.93 6.85 19.97
N TYR A 26 7.19 7.23 21.02
CA TYR A 26 7.21 8.60 21.55
C TYR A 26 8.61 8.99 22.05
N SER A 27 9.28 8.14 22.84
CA SER A 27 10.66 8.39 23.27
C SER A 27 11.63 8.48 22.10
N ALA A 28 11.46 7.65 21.07
CA ALA A 28 12.29 7.69 19.87
C ALA A 28 12.11 9.02 19.09
N ILE A 29 10.89 9.56 19.03
CA ILE A 29 10.63 10.88 18.41
C ILE A 29 11.36 11.99 19.18
N LEU A 30 11.29 12.00 20.51
CA LEU A 30 11.95 13.03 21.32
C LEU A 30 13.47 12.93 21.23
N ASN A 31 14.03 11.73 21.33
CA ASN A 31 15.47 11.51 21.16
C ASN A 31 15.93 11.97 19.78
N PHE A 32 15.14 11.71 18.74
CA PHE A 32 15.46 12.17 17.40
C PHE A 32 15.44 13.69 17.28
N PHE A 33 14.53 14.40 17.95
CA PHE A 33 14.57 15.87 18.01
C PHE A 33 15.86 16.38 18.66
N GLU A 34 16.27 15.78 19.79
CA GLU A 34 17.53 16.13 20.44
C GLU A 34 18.76 15.84 19.55
N GLU A 35 18.78 14.70 18.85
CA GLU A 35 19.82 14.38 17.86
C GLU A 35 19.89 15.39 16.71
N GLN A 36 18.76 16.03 16.36
CA GLN A 36 18.70 17.12 15.39
C GLN A 36 18.98 18.51 16.00
N ASN A 37 19.47 18.58 17.25
CA ASN A 37 19.68 19.79 18.03
C ASN A 37 18.39 20.64 18.22
N ILE A 38 17.23 19.99 18.28
CA ILE A 38 15.95 20.62 18.57
C ILE A 38 15.64 20.34 20.04
N ASN A 39 15.73 21.37 20.88
CA ASN A 39 15.45 21.26 22.31
C ASN A 39 13.95 20.98 22.54
N VAL A 40 13.66 19.81 23.10
CA VAL A 40 12.28 19.33 23.31
C VAL A 40 11.53 20.06 24.42
N GLU A 41 12.21 20.80 25.29
CA GLU A 41 11.58 21.59 26.36
C GLU A 41 10.97 22.89 25.83
N ILE A 42 11.53 23.44 24.76
CA ILE A 42 11.11 24.72 24.16
C ILE A 42 10.45 24.58 22.79
N ILE A 43 10.45 23.38 22.21
CA ILE A 43 9.82 23.14 20.90
C ILE A 43 8.31 23.41 20.97
N HIS A 44 7.81 24.19 20.02
CA HIS A 44 6.38 24.43 19.86
C HIS A 44 5.79 23.47 18.83
N ILE A 45 5.10 22.44 19.32
CA ILE A 45 4.34 21.49 18.48
C ILE A 45 2.89 21.98 18.40
N VAL A 46 2.47 22.40 17.20
CA VAL A 46 1.09 22.90 16.96
C VAL A 46 0.17 21.77 16.50
N VAL A 47 0.69 20.85 15.67
CA VAL A 47 -0.09 19.77 15.07
C VAL A 47 0.72 18.49 15.06
N GLN A 48 0.03 17.39 15.29
CA GLN A 48 0.53 16.04 15.12
C GLN A 48 -0.46 15.22 14.28
N SER A 49 0.04 14.43 13.32
CA SER A 49 -0.83 13.65 12.42
C SER A 49 -0.30 12.24 12.25
N TYR A 50 -1.16 11.26 12.52
CA TYR A 50 -0.83 9.84 12.42
C TYR A 50 -1.95 9.03 11.74
N ASP A 51 -1.64 7.80 11.35
CA ASP A 51 -2.65 6.86 10.87
C ASP A 51 -3.61 6.40 11.99
N GLY A 52 -4.57 5.53 11.64
CA GLY A 52 -5.56 5.00 12.59
C GLY A 52 -5.07 3.86 13.45
N ALA A 53 -3.78 3.51 13.44
CA ALA A 53 -3.28 2.43 14.29
C ALA A 53 -3.43 2.81 15.77
N SER A 54 -3.89 1.89 16.60
CA SER A 54 -4.17 2.17 18.03
C SER A 54 -2.93 2.65 18.79
N VAL A 55 -1.75 2.14 18.43
CA VAL A 55 -0.46 2.57 18.97
C VAL A 55 -0.17 4.04 18.69
N MET A 56 -0.59 4.57 17.53
CA MET A 56 -0.34 5.96 17.14
C MET A 56 -1.48 6.88 17.59
N SER A 57 -2.72 6.50 17.28
CA SER A 57 -3.92 7.33 17.39
C SER A 57 -4.71 7.16 18.70
N GLY A 58 -4.39 6.14 19.50
CA GLY A 58 -5.15 5.80 20.70
C GLY A 58 -5.25 6.96 21.69
N HIS A 59 -6.47 7.30 22.09
CA HIS A 59 -6.76 8.42 22.99
C HIS A 59 -6.24 8.28 24.43
N LEU A 60 -5.99 7.05 24.91
CA LEU A 60 -5.50 6.80 26.27
C LEU A 60 -4.00 6.53 26.28
N ASN A 61 -3.56 5.64 25.39
CA ASN A 61 -2.20 5.10 25.39
C ASN A 61 -1.49 5.22 24.05
N GLY A 62 -2.04 5.94 23.07
CA GLY A 62 -1.38 6.16 21.79
C GLY A 62 -0.25 7.19 21.88
N VAL A 63 0.60 7.24 20.85
CA VAL A 63 1.61 8.30 20.69
C VAL A 63 0.95 9.66 20.76
N GLN A 64 -0.22 9.83 20.13
CA GLN A 64 -0.90 11.12 20.13
C GLN A 64 -1.26 11.63 21.52
N ALA A 65 -1.75 10.73 22.38
CA ALA A 65 -2.12 11.07 23.74
C ALA A 65 -0.89 11.44 24.58
N LYS A 66 0.25 10.76 24.34
CA LYS A 66 1.52 11.06 25.01
C LYS A 66 2.09 12.42 24.60
N VAL A 67 2.09 12.71 23.29
CA VAL A 67 2.52 14.02 22.77
C VAL A 67 1.59 15.11 23.30
N GLN A 68 0.27 14.91 23.28
CA GLN A 68 -0.69 15.91 23.78
C GLN A 68 -0.57 16.14 25.29
N LYS A 69 -0.16 15.13 26.06
CA LYS A 69 0.11 15.27 27.49
C LYS A 69 1.31 16.19 27.78
N GLN A 70 2.39 16.10 26.99
CA GLN A 70 3.56 16.97 27.14
C GLN A 70 3.37 18.33 26.47
N TYR A 71 2.68 18.36 25.32
CA TYR A 71 2.42 19.54 24.51
C TYR A 71 0.90 19.73 24.35
N PRO A 72 0.21 20.35 25.31
CA PRO A 72 -1.26 20.47 25.29
C PRO A 72 -1.82 21.19 24.06
N ALA A 73 -1.03 22.07 23.43
CA ALA A 73 -1.40 22.78 22.20
C ALA A 73 -1.26 21.92 20.92
N ALA A 74 -0.65 20.73 20.99
CA ALA A 74 -0.41 19.87 19.84
C ALA A 74 -1.69 19.11 19.43
N ILE A 75 -2.45 19.69 18.51
CA ILE A 75 -3.71 19.13 18.04
C ILE A 75 -3.46 17.84 17.25
N TYR A 76 -4.14 16.76 17.64
CA TYR A 76 -4.15 15.52 16.86
C TYR A 76 -5.08 15.61 15.66
N ILE A 77 -4.54 15.28 14.49
CA ILE A 77 -5.29 15.15 13.23
C ILE A 77 -5.12 13.73 12.72
N HIS A 78 -6.23 13.03 12.49
CA HIS A 78 -6.20 11.72 11.85
C HIS A 78 -5.82 11.86 10.38
N CYS A 79 -4.83 11.08 9.93
CA CYS A 79 -4.31 11.15 8.57
C CYS A 79 -5.41 11.00 7.51
N MET A 80 -5.64 12.06 6.74
CA MET A 80 -6.70 12.09 5.72
C MET A 80 -6.48 11.05 4.62
N ALA A 81 -5.24 10.76 4.26
CA ALA A 81 -4.93 9.69 3.30
C ALA A 81 -5.36 8.31 3.81
N HIS A 82 -5.19 8.05 5.12
CA HIS A 82 -5.65 6.81 5.74
C HIS A 82 -7.19 6.76 5.78
N ARG A 83 -7.85 7.85 6.17
CA ARG A 83 -9.32 7.95 6.18
C ARG A 83 -9.92 7.71 4.79
N LEU A 84 -9.35 8.35 3.77
CA LEU A 84 -9.76 8.15 2.38
C LEU A 84 -9.59 6.69 1.95
N ASN A 85 -8.46 6.07 2.29
CA ASN A 85 -8.25 4.65 2.01
C ASN A 85 -9.31 3.77 2.67
N LEU A 86 -9.70 4.03 3.93
CA LEU A 86 -10.76 3.29 4.60
C LEU A 86 -12.12 3.44 3.88
N VAL A 87 -12.51 4.66 3.52
CA VAL A 87 -13.74 4.91 2.75
C VAL A 87 -13.74 4.15 1.42
N VAL A 88 -12.62 4.17 0.69
CA VAL A 88 -12.47 3.43 -0.56
C VAL A 88 -12.60 1.93 -0.32
N LEU A 89 -11.94 1.38 0.71
CA LEU A 89 -12.02 -0.04 1.04
C LEU A 89 -13.46 -0.47 1.37
N ASP A 90 -14.17 0.32 2.17
CA ASP A 90 -15.54 0.02 2.56
C ASP A 90 -16.49 0.09 1.37
N LEU A 91 -16.32 1.08 0.48
CA LEU A 91 -17.06 1.15 -0.78
C LEU A 91 -16.80 -0.07 -1.67
N CYS A 92 -15.55 -0.51 -1.78
CA CYS A 92 -15.17 -1.68 -2.56
C CYS A 92 -15.80 -2.97 -1.99
N LYS A 93 -16.02 -3.03 -0.68
CA LYS A 93 -16.74 -4.13 -0.02
C LYS A 93 -18.26 -3.99 -0.13
N ALA A 94 -18.81 -2.80 -0.25
CA ALA A 94 -20.26 -2.62 -0.35
C ALA A 94 -20.78 -2.88 -1.77
N ILE A 95 -20.00 -2.54 -2.81
CA ILE A 95 -20.43 -2.65 -4.20
C ILE A 95 -19.97 -3.97 -4.81
N LYS A 96 -20.90 -4.84 -5.21
CA LYS A 96 -20.60 -6.16 -5.77
C LYS A 96 -19.69 -6.12 -7.00
N ILE A 97 -19.93 -5.15 -7.90
CA ILE A 97 -19.10 -4.97 -9.09
C ILE A 97 -17.65 -4.63 -8.70
N ALA A 98 -17.46 -3.75 -7.72
CA ALA A 98 -16.14 -3.41 -7.22
C ALA A 98 -15.46 -4.61 -6.57
N GLN A 99 -16.17 -5.39 -5.75
CA GLN A 99 -15.63 -6.64 -5.19
C GLN A 99 -15.13 -7.57 -6.28
N ASN A 100 -15.93 -7.80 -7.33
CA ASN A 100 -15.57 -8.69 -8.43
C ASN A 100 -14.29 -8.22 -9.13
N VAL A 101 -14.17 -6.92 -9.41
CA VAL A 101 -12.95 -6.33 -9.99
C VAL A 101 -11.74 -6.62 -9.10
N PHE A 102 -11.81 -6.33 -7.80
CA PHE A 102 -10.67 -6.56 -6.90
C PHE A 102 -10.33 -8.04 -6.70
N ASN A 103 -11.32 -8.93 -6.74
CA ASN A 103 -11.09 -10.37 -6.70
C ASN A 103 -10.37 -10.85 -7.97
N ILE A 104 -10.75 -10.34 -9.15
CA ILE A 104 -10.06 -10.63 -10.40
C ILE A 104 -8.63 -10.10 -10.36
N LEU A 105 -8.41 -8.88 -9.84
CA LEU A 105 -7.07 -8.32 -9.68
C LEU A 105 -6.19 -9.19 -8.79
N GLU A 106 -6.70 -9.66 -7.66
CA GLU A 106 -5.96 -10.53 -6.75
C GLU A 106 -5.71 -11.91 -7.37
N ALA A 107 -6.70 -12.51 -8.03
CA ALA A 107 -6.53 -13.79 -8.73
C ALA A 107 -5.49 -13.68 -9.86
N THR A 108 -5.53 -12.59 -10.63
CA THR A 108 -4.54 -12.30 -11.68
C THR A 108 -3.15 -12.17 -11.07
N TYR A 109 -3.01 -11.42 -9.96
CA TYR A 109 -1.75 -11.32 -9.23
C TYR A 109 -1.24 -12.69 -8.78
N VAL A 110 -2.09 -13.52 -8.16
CA VAL A 110 -1.71 -14.85 -7.69
C VAL A 110 -1.22 -15.71 -8.85
N HIS A 111 -1.94 -15.73 -9.97
CA HIS A 111 -1.56 -16.49 -11.17
C HIS A 111 -0.18 -16.07 -11.70
N PHE A 112 0.01 -14.78 -11.93
CA PHE A 112 1.26 -14.23 -12.47
C PHE A 112 2.33 -13.96 -11.41
N SER A 113 2.11 -14.36 -10.15
CA SER A 113 3.16 -14.36 -9.13
C SER A 113 4.09 -15.56 -9.29
N GLU A 114 3.65 -16.60 -10.01
CA GLU A 114 4.50 -17.72 -10.39
C GLU A 114 5.57 -17.27 -11.40
N PRO A 115 6.87 -17.57 -11.17
CA PRO A 115 7.94 -17.11 -12.04
C PRO A 115 7.82 -17.54 -13.50
N SER A 116 7.31 -18.76 -13.76
CA SER A 116 7.11 -19.31 -15.10
C SER A 116 6.09 -18.48 -15.88
N LYS A 117 4.90 -18.29 -15.31
CA LYS A 117 3.76 -17.53 -15.85
C LYS A 117 4.09 -16.07 -16.03
N ASN A 118 4.82 -15.49 -15.08
CA ASN A 118 5.30 -14.12 -15.19
C ASN A 118 6.25 -13.94 -16.38
N THR A 119 7.17 -14.89 -16.59
CA THR A 119 8.11 -14.82 -17.72
C THR A 119 7.37 -14.86 -19.04
N GLU A 120 6.41 -15.77 -19.18
CA GLU A 120 5.55 -15.88 -20.36
C GLU A 120 4.73 -14.59 -20.63
N LEU A 121 4.15 -14.01 -19.58
CA LEU A 121 3.46 -12.72 -19.69
C LEU A 121 4.39 -11.61 -20.20
N LEU A 122 5.62 -11.53 -19.70
CA LEU A 122 6.59 -10.53 -20.12
C LEU A 122 7.02 -10.70 -21.59
N GLU A 123 7.15 -11.94 -22.05
CA GLU A 123 7.45 -12.26 -23.44
C GLU A 123 6.31 -11.82 -24.37
N ILE A 124 5.07 -12.14 -24.03
CA ILE A 124 3.89 -11.74 -24.83
C ILE A 124 3.72 -10.22 -24.80
N GLN A 125 3.94 -9.55 -23.66
CA GLN A 125 3.95 -8.08 -23.60
C GLN A 125 4.96 -7.49 -24.58
N LYS A 126 6.18 -8.04 -24.63
CA LYS A 126 7.22 -7.60 -25.56
C LYS A 126 6.84 -7.83 -27.02
N GLN A 127 6.28 -8.99 -27.35
CA GLN A 127 5.83 -9.33 -28.71
C GLN A 127 4.73 -8.38 -29.21
N LEU A 128 3.82 -7.96 -28.31
CA LEU A 128 2.75 -7.02 -28.61
C LEU A 128 3.18 -5.54 -28.55
N GLY A 129 4.46 -5.25 -28.27
CA GLY A 129 4.95 -3.88 -28.13
C GLY A 129 4.36 -3.12 -26.94
N LEU A 130 3.85 -3.82 -25.93
CA LEU A 130 3.23 -3.24 -24.75
C LEU A 130 4.30 -2.84 -23.73
N LYS A 131 4.01 -1.77 -22.96
CA LYS A 131 4.86 -1.38 -21.84
C LYS A 131 4.80 -2.46 -20.76
N LYS A 132 5.99 -2.96 -20.37
CA LYS A 132 6.14 -3.93 -19.28
C LYS A 132 5.34 -3.50 -18.05
N GLY A 133 4.44 -4.37 -17.61
CA GLY A 133 3.59 -4.15 -16.45
C GLY A 133 3.34 -5.44 -15.71
N GLN A 134 3.47 -5.40 -14.38
CA GLN A 134 3.20 -6.54 -13.52
C GLN A 134 2.15 -6.15 -12.50
N VAL A 135 1.16 -7.02 -12.31
CA VAL A 135 0.17 -6.84 -11.26
C VAL A 135 0.89 -7.02 -9.93
N MET A 136 0.66 -6.12 -9.00
CA MET A 136 1.21 -6.17 -7.65
C MET A 136 0.19 -6.77 -6.69
N ARG A 137 0.66 -7.35 -5.60
CA ARG A 137 -0.22 -7.77 -4.51
C ARG A 137 -1.06 -6.60 -4.01
N ILE A 138 -2.37 -6.80 -3.86
CA ILE A 138 -3.22 -5.76 -3.28
C ILE A 138 -2.88 -5.63 -1.79
N CYS A 139 -2.56 -4.41 -1.38
CA CYS A 139 -2.27 -4.08 0.02
C CYS A 139 -3.38 -3.18 0.57
N ASN A 140 -4.00 -3.60 1.67
CA ASN A 140 -5.08 -2.84 2.32
C ASN A 140 -4.63 -1.48 2.85
N THR A 141 -3.34 -1.28 3.14
CA THR A 141 -2.83 -0.01 3.67
C THR A 141 -2.34 0.96 2.61
N ARG A 142 -2.22 0.53 1.34
CA ARG A 142 -1.62 1.33 0.26
C ARG A 142 -2.57 1.43 -0.94
N TRP A 143 -3.60 2.28 -0.85
CA TRP A 143 -4.61 2.46 -1.93
C TRP A 143 -4.02 2.62 -3.34
N ILE A 144 -2.85 3.25 -3.47
CA ILE A 144 -2.16 3.45 -4.76
C ILE A 144 -1.87 2.14 -5.50
N CYS A 145 -1.71 1.01 -4.79
CA CYS A 145 -1.52 -0.29 -5.44
C CYS A 145 -2.76 -0.72 -6.24
N ARG A 146 -3.97 -0.36 -5.78
CA ARG A 146 -5.23 -0.67 -6.45
C ARG A 146 -5.34 0.06 -7.78
N TYR A 147 -5.10 1.38 -7.76
CA TYR A 147 -5.06 2.20 -8.97
C TYR A 147 -4.03 1.68 -9.97
N LYS A 148 -2.79 1.46 -9.53
CA LYS A 148 -1.71 0.95 -10.39
C LYS A 148 -2.04 -0.43 -10.97
N ASN A 149 -2.67 -1.31 -10.21
CA ASN A 149 -3.11 -2.61 -10.71
C ASN A 149 -4.17 -2.48 -11.79
N CYS A 150 -5.18 -1.62 -11.61
CA CYS A 150 -6.16 -1.35 -12.66
C CYS A 150 -5.48 -0.84 -13.95
N GLU A 151 -4.56 0.11 -13.81
CA GLU A 151 -3.80 0.66 -14.94
C GLU A 151 -2.96 -0.43 -15.66
N VAL A 152 -2.28 -1.29 -14.90
CA VAL A 152 -1.51 -2.41 -15.46
C VAL A 152 -2.41 -3.39 -16.21
N ILE A 153 -3.55 -3.78 -15.64
CA ILE A 153 -4.49 -4.70 -16.29
C ILE A 153 -5.04 -4.08 -17.57
N ILE A 154 -5.48 -2.82 -17.55
CA ILE A 154 -6.04 -2.15 -18.73
C ILE A 154 -4.99 -2.09 -19.85
N ASN A 155 -3.75 -1.69 -19.52
CA ASN A 155 -2.68 -1.57 -20.49
C ASN A 155 -2.15 -2.91 -21.02
N ASN A 156 -2.28 -3.98 -20.24
CA ASN A 156 -1.77 -5.31 -20.58
C ASN A 156 -2.88 -6.35 -20.83
N TYR A 157 -4.13 -5.92 -20.96
CA TYR A 157 -5.30 -6.79 -21.07
C TYR A 157 -5.13 -7.82 -22.19
N LYS A 158 -4.69 -7.36 -23.37
CA LYS A 158 -4.44 -8.23 -24.53
C LYS A 158 -3.39 -9.32 -24.24
N ALA A 159 -2.30 -8.96 -23.57
CA ALA A 159 -1.25 -9.92 -23.21
C ALA A 159 -1.75 -10.94 -22.19
N ILE A 160 -2.50 -10.48 -21.18
CA ILE A 160 -3.06 -11.35 -20.14
C ILE A 160 -4.02 -12.37 -20.76
N VAL A 161 -4.94 -11.93 -21.63
CA VAL A 161 -5.88 -12.83 -22.31
C VAL A 161 -5.12 -13.81 -23.21
N ALA A 162 -4.09 -13.37 -23.93
CA ALA A 162 -3.30 -14.24 -24.79
C ALA A 162 -2.58 -15.36 -24.01
N VAL A 163 -1.99 -15.05 -22.85
CA VAL A 163 -1.38 -16.07 -21.98
C VAL A 163 -2.43 -17.09 -21.52
N LEU A 164 -3.55 -16.60 -20.97
CA LEU A 164 -4.60 -17.47 -20.43
C LEU A 164 -5.25 -18.35 -21.51
N GLN A 165 -5.45 -17.81 -22.72
CA GLN A 165 -5.98 -18.57 -23.84
C GLN A 165 -5.04 -19.68 -24.28
N LYS A 166 -3.73 -19.38 -24.36
CA LYS A 166 -2.71 -20.39 -24.66
C LYS A 166 -2.68 -21.51 -23.62
N GLU A 167 -2.82 -21.17 -22.34
CA GLU A 167 -2.88 -22.17 -21.26
C GLU A 167 -4.08 -23.11 -21.38
N ILE A 168 -5.25 -22.58 -21.77
CA ILE A 168 -6.46 -23.39 -22.00
C ILE A 168 -6.23 -24.38 -23.16
N GLU A 169 -5.63 -23.91 -24.26
CA GLU A 169 -5.31 -24.75 -25.42
C GLU A 169 -4.29 -25.85 -25.07
N ASP A 170 -3.25 -25.50 -24.30
CA ASP A 170 -2.23 -26.45 -23.84
C ASP A 170 -2.80 -27.50 -22.88
N GLN A 171 -3.76 -27.14 -22.04
CA GLN A 171 -4.46 -28.09 -21.15
C GLN A 171 -5.35 -29.04 -21.95
N TYR A 172 -6.17 -28.52 -22.88
CA TYR A 172 -7.03 -29.35 -23.74
C TYR A 172 -6.22 -30.40 -24.51
N ASN A 173 -5.08 -30.01 -25.08
CA ASN A 173 -4.21 -30.93 -25.80
C ASN A 173 -3.64 -32.04 -24.91
N LYS A 174 -3.36 -31.77 -23.63
CA LYS A 174 -2.89 -32.78 -22.67
C LYS A 174 -3.99 -33.77 -22.30
N ASP A 175 -5.20 -33.30 -22.06
CA ASP A 175 -6.34 -34.16 -21.71
C ASP A 175 -6.71 -35.09 -22.88
N VAL A 176 -6.67 -34.58 -24.12
CA VAL A 176 -6.85 -35.38 -25.33
C VAL A 176 -5.74 -36.43 -25.46
N ALA A 177 -4.48 -36.06 -25.25
CA ALA A 177 -3.37 -37.02 -25.30
C ALA A 177 -3.45 -38.12 -24.23
N GLN A 178 -3.93 -37.79 -23.03
CA GLN A 178 -4.14 -38.74 -21.94
C GLN A 178 -5.35 -39.68 -22.15
N ALA A 179 -6.36 -39.25 -22.92
CA ALA A 179 -7.54 -40.08 -23.21
C ALA A 179 -7.32 -41.08 -24.36
N ILE A 180 -6.32 -40.86 -25.20
CA ILE A 180 -6.00 -41.71 -26.37
C ILE A 180 -4.92 -42.77 -26.04
N GLY A 181 -4.15 -42.57 -24.96
CA GLY A 181 -3.15 -43.53 -24.45
C GLY A 181 -3.74 -44.52 -23.44
#